data_AF-A0AAV5SQS5-F1
#
_entry.id   AF-A0AAV5SQS5-F1
#
_cell.length_a   1.000
_cell.length_b   1.000
_cell.length_c   1.000
_cell.angle_alpha   90.00
_cell.angle_beta   90.00
_cell.angle_gamma   90.00
#
_symmetry.space_group_name_H-M   'P 1'
#
loop_
_entity.id
_entity.type
_entity.pdbx_description
1 polymer ?
#
loop_
_entity_poly.entity_id
_entity_poly.type
_entity_poly.pdbx_seq_one_letter_code
_entity_poly.pdbx_strand_id
1 'polypeptide(L)'
;MCTPACVLMLERIEFGYCKTLSDDMDFHLTEIESLPDDTDVFQIEDGSIFYHKYSIPERLYVKWCGETVTAKLPGERIGGIGAIGNALYFETQQRIYKTAFDPSKDLIVEYVRTLDNERAYPGALFSNERDGRKRVCRMSENPDREGILVDIQEEKIGGRRMSGLHMGKIIYTTTKNSDSRQPSVRRLGKNVLVINYELPPGTHYHSLHTPDSSSPFIYVSTQEYLYTLNTDTMEFLPTLYFGQGISVESIAGVHNGVITVSGKNANGQWKLFCAELPDGYKLADDSLIAAFQCDCM
;
A
#
# COMPACT_ATOMS: atom_id res chain seq x y z
N MET A 1 -46.78 40.67 34.96
CA MET A 1 -45.57 40.16 35.60
C MET A 1 -44.86 39.26 34.59
N CYS A 2 -43.60 39.60 34.29
CA CYS A 2 -42.47 38.81 33.75
C CYS A 2 -42.75 37.57 32.90
N THR A 3 -42.12 37.28 31.75
CA THR A 3 -41.26 37.93 30.75
C THR A 3 -41.17 36.88 29.59
N PRO A 4 -40.83 37.25 28.36
CA PRO A 4 -40.82 36.36 27.18
C PRO A 4 -39.42 35.80 26.88
N ALA A 5 -39.30 34.58 26.32
CA ALA A 5 -38.07 34.11 25.68
C ALA A 5 -38.29 32.84 24.84
N CYS A 6 -38.08 32.95 23.52
CA CYS A 6 -37.14 32.11 22.75
C CYS A 6 -37.19 32.52 21.27
N VAL A 7 -36.43 33.57 20.97
CA VAL A 7 -35.90 33.83 19.62
C VAL A 7 -34.65 32.96 19.51
N LEU A 8 -34.69 31.92 18.68
CA LEU A 8 -33.48 31.24 18.25
C LEU A 8 -32.97 31.93 16.99
N MET A 9 -31.83 32.58 17.16
CA MET A 9 -31.01 33.12 16.07
C MET A 9 -30.53 31.97 15.19
N LEU A 10 -30.84 32.05 13.90
CA LEU A 10 -30.08 31.37 12.85
C LEU A 10 -28.80 32.20 12.64
N GLU A 11 -27.73 31.81 13.32
CA GLU A 11 -26.40 32.27 12.95
C GLU A 11 -26.07 31.72 11.55
N ARG A 12 -25.88 32.64 10.61
CA ARG A 12 -25.20 32.40 9.33
C ARG A 12 -23.79 31.89 9.64
N ILE A 13 -23.56 30.59 9.44
CA ILE A 13 -22.20 30.09 9.21
C ILE A 13 -21.91 30.34 7.73
N GLU A 14 -21.23 31.45 7.46
CA GLU A 14 -20.59 31.68 6.16
C GLU A 14 -19.42 30.70 6.02
N PHE A 15 -19.64 29.55 5.38
CA PHE A 15 -18.57 28.72 4.86
C PHE A 15 -17.96 29.39 3.63
N GLY A 16 -17.13 30.40 3.88
CA GLY A 16 -16.25 30.99 2.89
C GLY A 16 -14.99 30.15 2.69
N TYR A 17 -15.08 29.05 1.96
CA TYR A 17 -13.94 28.40 1.31
C TYR A 17 -14.34 27.86 -0.05
N CYS A 18 -14.61 28.77 -0.98
CA CYS A 18 -14.62 28.45 -2.41
C CYS A 18 -13.18 28.60 -2.93
N LYS A 19 -12.33 27.62 -2.60
CA LYS A 19 -11.05 27.43 -3.29
C LYS A 19 -11.30 26.31 -4.29
N THR A 20 -11.24 26.65 -5.56
CA THR A 20 -11.44 25.79 -6.73
C THR A 20 -10.74 24.43 -6.59
N LEU A 21 -11.49 23.40 -6.22
CA LEU A 21 -11.15 21.97 -6.29
C LEU A 21 -11.31 21.47 -7.74
N SER A 22 -10.78 22.19 -8.73
CA SER A 22 -11.20 21.99 -10.13
C SER A 22 -10.40 20.96 -10.94
N ASP A 23 -9.36 20.34 -10.38
CA ASP A 23 -8.42 19.54 -11.19
C ASP A 23 -8.24 18.09 -10.68
N ASP A 24 -8.94 17.69 -9.62
CA ASP A 24 -8.93 16.28 -9.17
C ASP A 24 -9.80 15.46 -10.11
N MET A 25 -9.28 14.33 -10.58
CA MET A 25 -10.01 13.46 -11.50
C MET A 25 -10.80 12.42 -10.70
N ASP A 26 -12.11 12.38 -10.92
CA ASP A 26 -12.99 11.38 -10.33
C ASP A 26 -12.54 9.97 -10.75
N PHE A 27 -12.27 9.12 -9.75
CA PHE A 27 -11.73 7.79 -9.93
C PHE A 27 -12.64 6.76 -9.25
N HIS A 28 -13.54 6.20 -10.04
CA HIS A 28 -14.61 5.35 -9.54
C HIS A 28 -14.13 3.94 -9.21
N LEU A 29 -14.13 3.63 -7.92
CA LEU A 29 -13.90 2.29 -7.39
C LEU A 29 -15.15 1.40 -7.52
N THR A 30 -14.96 0.16 -7.93
CA THR A 30 -16.00 -0.88 -7.97
C THR A 30 -15.82 -1.81 -6.77
N GLU A 31 -16.87 -2.04 -5.98
CA GLU A 31 -16.86 -3.06 -4.91
C GLU A 31 -16.72 -4.46 -5.53
N ILE A 32 -15.70 -5.21 -5.12
CA ILE A 32 -15.50 -6.62 -5.50
C ILE A 32 -16.21 -7.52 -4.49
N GLU A 33 -15.90 -7.34 -3.20
CA GLU A 33 -16.43 -8.20 -2.14
C GLU A 33 -16.37 -7.54 -0.75
N SER A 34 -17.06 -8.17 0.21
CA SER A 34 -16.98 -7.77 1.61
C SER A 34 -15.82 -8.47 2.30
N LEU A 35 -15.03 -7.69 3.04
CA LEU A 35 -13.91 -8.18 3.81
C LEU A 35 -14.35 -8.39 5.26
N PRO A 36 -13.94 -9.49 5.91
CA PRO A 36 -14.05 -9.59 7.36
C PRO A 36 -13.21 -8.50 8.04
N ASP A 37 -13.62 -8.10 9.23
CA ASP A 37 -12.78 -7.25 10.10
C ASP A 37 -11.39 -7.89 10.28
N ASP A 38 -10.40 -7.03 10.50
CA ASP A 38 -9.00 -7.41 10.74
C ASP A 38 -8.44 -8.32 9.63
N THR A 39 -8.71 -7.97 8.37
CA THR A 39 -8.19 -8.67 7.19
C THR A 39 -7.38 -7.72 6.31
N ASP A 40 -6.10 -8.02 6.13
CA ASP A 40 -5.24 -7.39 5.13
C ASP A 40 -5.30 -8.15 3.81
N VAL A 41 -5.08 -7.41 2.71
CA VAL A 41 -5.16 -7.93 1.36
C VAL A 41 -3.89 -7.58 0.60
N PHE A 42 -3.36 -8.56 -0.12
CA PHE A 42 -2.14 -8.43 -0.91
C PHE A 42 -2.40 -9.00 -2.31
N GLN A 43 -2.04 -8.26 -3.36
CA GLN A 43 -2.07 -8.72 -4.74
C GLN A 43 -0.64 -8.95 -5.22
N ILE A 44 -0.37 -10.14 -5.75
CA ILE A 44 0.91 -10.50 -6.36
C ILE A 44 0.92 -10.21 -7.86
N GLU A 45 2.08 -10.31 -8.52
CA GLU A 45 2.27 -9.90 -9.92
C GLU A 45 1.37 -10.62 -10.94
N ASP A 46 0.98 -11.87 -10.69
CA ASP A 46 0.05 -12.62 -11.54
C ASP A 46 -1.44 -12.25 -11.34
N GLY A 47 -1.72 -11.32 -10.43
CA GLY A 47 -3.05 -10.84 -10.11
C GLY A 47 -3.75 -11.58 -8.98
N SER A 48 -3.20 -12.70 -8.48
CA SER A 48 -3.78 -13.46 -7.37
C SER A 48 -3.85 -12.62 -6.09
N ILE A 49 -4.94 -12.78 -5.35
CA ILE A 49 -5.22 -12.03 -4.13
C ILE A 49 -5.12 -12.94 -2.92
N PHE A 50 -4.26 -12.55 -2.00
CA PHE A 50 -4.05 -13.18 -0.70
C PHE A 50 -4.71 -12.36 0.40
N TYR A 51 -5.24 -13.06 1.38
CA TYR A 51 -5.93 -12.49 2.53
C TYR A 51 -5.24 -12.94 3.81
N HIS A 52 -4.86 -12.00 4.66
CA HIS A 52 -4.27 -12.25 5.97
C HIS A 52 -5.22 -11.80 7.06
N LYS A 53 -5.75 -12.75 7.84
CA LYS A 53 -6.65 -12.47 8.96
C LYS A 53 -5.89 -12.55 10.29
N TYR A 54 -5.96 -11.48 11.08
CA TYR A 54 -5.20 -11.31 12.33
C TYR A 54 -5.78 -12.07 13.55
N SER A 55 -6.88 -12.81 13.40
CA SER A 55 -7.43 -13.65 14.48
C SER A 55 -6.46 -14.78 14.81
N ILE A 56 -6.19 -15.07 16.09
CA ILE A 56 -5.26 -16.14 16.51
C ILE A 56 -5.96 -17.52 16.50
N PRO A 57 -5.37 -18.57 15.90
CA PRO A 57 -4.13 -18.54 15.11
C PRO A 57 -4.33 -17.79 13.80
N GLU A 58 -3.35 -16.95 13.43
CA GLU A 58 -3.43 -16.15 12.20
C GLU A 58 -3.64 -17.04 10.98
N ARG A 59 -4.34 -16.50 9.97
CA ARG A 59 -4.70 -17.24 8.77
C ARG A 59 -4.26 -16.48 7.54
N LEU A 60 -3.57 -17.18 6.65
CA LEU A 60 -3.24 -16.71 5.30
C LEU A 60 -3.97 -17.60 4.30
N TYR A 61 -4.75 -17.01 3.41
CA TYR A 61 -5.57 -17.77 2.47
C TYR A 61 -5.74 -17.04 1.14
N VAL A 62 -6.17 -17.78 0.11
CA VAL A 62 -6.62 -17.23 -1.17
C VAL A 62 -8.04 -17.72 -1.44
N LYS A 63 -8.77 -16.99 -2.28
CA LYS A 63 -10.07 -17.43 -2.80
C LYS A 63 -9.88 -17.88 -4.25
N TRP A 64 -10.21 -19.13 -4.55
CA TRP A 64 -10.03 -19.73 -5.87
C TRP A 64 -11.26 -20.56 -6.23
N CYS A 65 -11.87 -20.28 -7.39
CA CYS A 65 -13.10 -20.95 -7.85
C CYS A 65 -14.22 -20.97 -6.78
N GLY A 66 -14.37 -19.88 -6.01
CA GLY A 66 -15.36 -19.78 -4.92
C GLY A 66 -14.97 -20.50 -3.63
N GLU A 67 -13.87 -21.25 -3.63
CA GLU A 67 -13.36 -21.96 -2.45
C GLU A 67 -12.27 -21.16 -1.73
N THR A 68 -12.15 -21.37 -0.42
CA THR A 68 -11.09 -20.76 0.39
C THR A 68 -9.98 -21.77 0.62
N VAL A 69 -8.81 -21.47 0.08
CA VAL A 69 -7.60 -22.29 0.20
C VAL A 69 -6.72 -21.65 1.28
N THR A 70 -6.45 -22.35 2.39
CA THR A 70 -5.76 -21.78 3.56
C THR A 70 -4.38 -22.40 3.73
N ALA A 71 -3.35 -21.55 3.85
CA ALA A 71 -1.98 -21.97 4.10
C ALA A 71 -1.82 -22.58 5.50
N LYS A 72 -1.00 -23.63 5.61
CA LYS A 72 -0.53 -24.15 6.90
C LYS A 72 0.68 -23.33 7.37
N LEU A 73 0.44 -22.37 8.25
CA LEU A 73 1.50 -21.51 8.77
C LEU A 73 2.41 -22.23 9.78
N PRO A 74 3.73 -21.94 9.79
CA PRO A 74 4.70 -22.55 10.71
C PRO A 74 4.68 -21.94 12.12
N GLY A 75 3.91 -20.86 12.34
CA GLY A 75 3.74 -20.19 13.63
C GLY A 75 2.35 -19.57 13.77
N GLU A 76 1.99 -19.17 14.99
CA GLU A 76 0.66 -18.60 15.30
C GLU A 76 0.47 -17.16 14.86
N ARG A 77 1.59 -16.44 14.66
CA ARG A 77 1.63 -15.03 14.24
C ARG A 77 2.68 -14.84 13.15
N ILE A 78 2.37 -14.01 12.16
CA ILE A 78 3.30 -13.63 11.10
C ILE A 78 3.47 -12.12 11.07
N GLY A 79 4.68 -11.67 10.75
CA GLY A 79 5.07 -10.26 10.74
C GLY A 79 5.70 -9.84 9.41
N GLY A 80 5.71 -8.53 9.16
CA GLY A 80 6.41 -7.92 8.02
C GLY A 80 5.92 -8.41 6.65
N ILE A 81 4.70 -8.95 6.55
CA ILE A 81 4.16 -9.52 5.33
C ILE A 81 4.21 -8.52 4.15
N GLY A 82 4.45 -9.03 2.95
CA GLY A 82 4.41 -8.24 1.72
C GLY A 82 4.51 -9.10 0.45
N ALA A 83 3.99 -8.56 -0.64
CA ALA A 83 4.05 -9.17 -1.97
C ALA A 83 5.35 -8.80 -2.69
N ILE A 84 6.06 -9.80 -3.22
CA ILE A 84 7.26 -9.64 -4.04
C ILE A 84 7.22 -10.71 -5.12
N GLY A 85 7.18 -10.33 -6.40
CA GLY A 85 7.00 -11.34 -7.45
C GLY A 85 5.61 -11.97 -7.39
N ASN A 86 5.56 -13.25 -7.77
CA ASN A 86 4.39 -14.12 -7.64
C ASN A 86 4.30 -14.82 -6.27
N ALA A 87 4.66 -14.13 -5.18
CA ALA A 87 4.65 -14.71 -3.85
C ALA A 87 4.49 -13.65 -2.75
N LEU A 88 4.01 -14.10 -1.59
CA LEU A 88 4.15 -13.33 -0.36
C LEU A 88 5.34 -13.82 0.45
N TYR A 89 5.99 -12.89 1.12
CA TYR A 89 7.03 -13.16 2.09
C TYR A 89 6.58 -12.64 3.44
N PHE A 90 6.91 -13.38 4.50
CA PHE A 90 6.60 -13.00 5.87
C PHE A 90 7.62 -13.60 6.84
N GLU A 91 7.66 -13.03 8.03
CA GLU A 91 8.51 -13.48 9.13
C GLU A 91 7.67 -14.17 10.20
N THR A 92 8.18 -15.26 10.76
CA THR A 92 7.71 -15.78 12.04
C THR A 92 8.83 -16.55 12.72
N GLN A 93 8.93 -16.43 14.05
CA GLN A 93 9.94 -17.12 14.85
C GLN A 93 11.38 -16.89 14.35
N GLN A 94 11.69 -15.66 13.94
CA GLN A 94 13.00 -15.23 13.39
C GLN A 94 13.38 -15.92 12.08
N ARG A 95 12.40 -16.44 11.34
CA ARG A 95 12.58 -17.10 10.04
C ARG A 95 11.71 -16.45 8.99
N ILE A 96 12.26 -16.30 7.80
CA ILE A 96 11.54 -15.84 6.62
C ILE A 96 10.95 -17.05 5.92
N TYR A 97 9.67 -16.94 5.60
CA TYR A 97 8.95 -17.89 4.77
C TYR A 97 8.42 -17.19 3.54
N LYS A 98 8.25 -17.98 2.49
CA LYS A 98 7.60 -17.61 1.24
C LYS A 98 6.32 -18.41 1.13
N THR A 99 5.23 -17.78 0.71
CA THR A 99 4.04 -18.51 0.26
C THR A 99 3.75 -18.19 -1.20
N ALA A 100 3.42 -19.22 -1.97
CA ALA A 100 2.98 -19.11 -3.35
C ALA A 100 1.73 -19.95 -3.55
N PHE A 101 0.85 -19.51 -4.45
CA PHE A 101 -0.34 -20.24 -4.80
C PHE A 101 -0.09 -21.07 -6.05
N ASP A 102 -0.29 -22.39 -5.95
CA ASP A 102 -0.30 -23.29 -7.10
C ASP A 102 -1.73 -23.89 -7.19
N PRO A 103 -2.52 -23.54 -8.22
CA PRO A 103 -3.88 -24.06 -8.38
C PRO A 103 -3.98 -25.59 -8.38
N SER A 104 -2.87 -26.29 -8.66
CA SER A 104 -2.80 -27.76 -8.66
C SER A 104 -2.32 -28.37 -7.34
N LYS A 105 -1.72 -27.58 -6.44
CA LYS A 105 -1.03 -28.08 -5.23
C LYS A 105 -1.37 -27.39 -3.92
N ASP A 106 -2.29 -26.42 -3.90
CA ASP A 106 -2.66 -25.60 -2.72
C ASP A 106 -1.69 -24.41 -2.51
N LEU A 107 -1.83 -23.70 -1.39
CA LEU A 107 -0.90 -22.68 -0.90
C LEU A 107 0.33 -23.33 -0.28
N ILE A 108 1.47 -23.17 -0.96
CA ILE A 108 2.74 -23.79 -0.57
C ILE A 108 3.52 -22.79 0.27
N VAL A 109 3.80 -23.14 1.54
CA VAL A 109 4.66 -22.35 2.43
C VAL A 109 6.04 -22.98 2.53
N GLU A 110 7.07 -22.23 2.15
CA GLU A 110 8.45 -22.69 2.11
C GLU A 110 9.34 -21.84 3.04
N TYR A 111 10.27 -22.50 3.74
CA TYR A 111 11.31 -21.81 4.49
C TYR A 111 12.34 -21.22 3.53
N VAL A 112 12.67 -19.94 3.70
CA VAL A 112 13.66 -19.23 2.88
C VAL A 112 15.00 -19.15 3.61
N ARG A 113 15.02 -18.49 4.77
CA ARG A 113 16.23 -18.27 5.57
C ARG A 113 15.92 -17.82 7.00
N THR A 114 16.93 -17.85 7.85
CA THR A 114 16.88 -17.27 9.21
C THR A 114 17.30 -15.80 9.16
N LEU A 115 16.76 -14.99 10.05
CA LEU A 115 17.21 -13.62 10.26
C LEU A 115 18.50 -13.61 11.07
N ASP A 116 19.50 -12.86 10.60
CA ASP A 116 20.77 -12.67 11.30
C ASP A 116 20.97 -11.18 11.63
N ASN A 117 20.62 -10.81 12.87
CA ASN A 117 20.69 -9.42 13.37
C ASN A 117 19.98 -8.42 12.43
N GLU A 118 18.92 -8.88 11.79
CA GLU A 118 18.10 -8.12 10.86
C GLU A 118 16.84 -7.58 11.54
N ARG A 119 16.39 -6.41 11.11
CA ARG A 119 15.13 -5.80 11.56
C ARG A 119 14.09 -5.86 10.47
N ALA A 120 12.95 -6.49 10.76
CA ALA A 120 11.79 -6.56 9.87
C ALA A 120 11.06 -5.22 9.81
N TYR A 121 10.51 -4.91 8.64
CA TYR A 121 9.61 -3.79 8.41
C TYR A 121 8.40 -4.26 7.60
N PRO A 122 7.27 -3.54 7.66
CA PRO A 122 6.11 -3.82 6.80
C PRO A 122 6.48 -3.82 5.30
N GLY A 123 5.76 -4.60 4.50
CA GLY A 123 5.96 -4.67 3.04
C GLY A 123 7.10 -5.60 2.63
N ALA A 124 7.35 -6.67 3.40
CA ALA A 124 8.42 -7.64 3.15
C ALA A 124 9.82 -7.00 3.02
N LEU A 125 10.13 -6.05 3.90
CA LEU A 125 11.41 -5.35 3.94
C LEU A 125 12.23 -5.73 5.17
N PHE A 126 13.55 -5.76 5.01
CA PHE A 126 14.49 -5.91 6.10
C PHE A 126 15.61 -4.89 6.01
N SER A 127 16.15 -4.51 7.17
CA SER A 127 17.45 -3.85 7.23
C SER A 127 18.43 -4.61 8.11
N ASN A 128 19.69 -4.61 7.72
CA ASN A 128 20.80 -4.99 8.58
C ASN A 128 21.82 -3.85 8.69
N GLU A 129 22.66 -3.91 9.71
CA GLU A 129 23.79 -3.01 9.88
C GLU A 129 25.07 -3.83 9.89
N ARG A 130 25.98 -3.53 8.96
CA ARG A 130 27.30 -4.16 8.87
C ARG A 130 28.36 -3.09 8.67
N ASP A 131 29.44 -3.16 9.44
CA ASP A 131 30.52 -2.17 9.42
C ASP A 131 30.04 -0.72 9.63
N GLY A 132 29.04 -0.54 10.51
CA GLY A 132 28.41 0.75 10.81
C GLY A 132 27.59 1.34 9.66
N ARG A 133 27.24 0.50 8.67
CA ARG A 133 26.45 0.91 7.49
C ARG A 133 25.16 0.11 7.42
N LYS A 134 24.04 0.83 7.42
CA LYS A 134 22.71 0.26 7.26
C LYS A 134 22.44 -0.06 5.79
N ARG A 135 21.95 -1.27 5.51
CA ARG A 135 21.45 -1.68 4.21
C ARG A 135 20.01 -2.11 4.32
N VAL A 136 19.25 -1.93 3.25
CA VAL A 136 17.85 -2.33 3.15
C VAL A 136 17.69 -3.26 1.96
N CYS A 137 16.96 -4.36 2.14
CA CYS A 137 16.66 -5.34 1.09
C CYS A 137 15.23 -5.85 1.27
N ARG A 138 14.74 -6.56 0.25
CA ARG A 138 13.51 -7.32 0.34
C ARG A 138 13.73 -8.66 1.05
N MET A 139 12.66 -9.25 1.58
CA MET A 139 12.69 -10.58 2.20
C MET A 139 13.21 -11.69 1.27
N SER A 140 12.97 -11.55 -0.03
CA SER A 140 13.41 -12.48 -1.07
C SER A 140 14.89 -12.38 -1.41
N GLU A 141 15.56 -11.31 -0.97
CA GLU A 141 16.90 -10.94 -1.39
C GLU A 141 17.95 -11.36 -0.35
N ASN A 142 19.19 -11.55 -0.81
CA ASN A 142 20.35 -11.72 0.05
C ASN A 142 20.90 -10.34 0.45
N PRO A 143 20.89 -9.98 1.74
CA PRO A 143 21.29 -8.65 2.19
C PRO A 143 22.74 -8.27 1.85
N ASP A 144 23.64 -9.26 1.72
CA ASP A 144 25.06 -9.04 1.45
C ASP A 144 25.34 -8.74 -0.01
N ARG A 145 24.48 -9.26 -0.90
CA ARG A 145 24.63 -9.12 -2.35
C ARG A 145 23.75 -8.01 -2.90
N GLU A 146 22.54 -7.89 -2.39
CA GLU A 146 21.47 -7.09 -2.98
C GLU A 146 21.05 -5.92 -2.08
N GLY A 147 21.51 -5.88 -0.83
CA GLY A 147 21.17 -4.81 0.11
C GLY A 147 21.62 -3.42 -0.37
N ILE A 148 20.64 -2.52 -0.48
CA ILE A 148 20.82 -1.13 -0.89
C ILE A 148 21.33 -0.34 0.31
N LEU A 149 22.48 0.32 0.13
CA LEU A 149 23.09 1.17 1.16
C LEU A 149 22.22 2.41 1.43
N VAL A 150 21.93 2.66 2.71
CA VAL A 150 21.41 3.94 3.18
C VAL A 150 22.57 4.95 3.17
N ASP A 151 22.64 5.78 2.13
CA ASP A 151 23.77 6.68 1.87
C ASP A 151 23.62 8.07 2.51
N ILE A 152 22.80 8.14 3.56
CA ILE A 152 22.52 9.36 4.33
C ILE A 152 22.62 9.06 5.83
N GLN A 153 22.94 10.09 6.61
CA GLN A 153 22.98 9.99 8.06
C GLN A 153 21.55 9.90 8.64
N GLU A 154 21.38 9.14 9.73
CA GLU A 154 20.08 8.86 10.37
C GLU A 154 19.38 10.16 10.82
N GLU A 155 20.15 11.17 11.25
CA GLU A 155 19.61 12.49 11.65
C GLU A 155 18.89 13.17 10.48
N LYS A 156 19.36 12.96 9.25
CA LYS A 156 18.71 13.49 8.05
C LYS A 156 17.43 12.73 7.71
N ILE A 157 17.34 11.44 8.07
CA ILE A 157 16.10 10.65 7.96
C ILE A 157 15.06 11.16 8.94
N GLY A 158 15.45 11.67 10.11
CA GLY A 158 14.59 12.47 10.98
C GLY A 158 13.31 11.75 11.42
N GLY A 159 13.42 10.47 11.77
CA GLY A 159 12.28 9.65 12.25
C GLY A 159 11.24 9.28 11.18
N ARG A 160 11.52 9.50 9.90
CA ARG A 160 10.62 9.13 8.80
C ARG A 160 10.42 7.62 8.72
N ARG A 161 9.22 7.21 8.31
CA ARG A 161 8.88 5.80 8.13
C ARG A 161 9.47 5.30 6.82
N MET A 162 10.21 4.20 6.87
CA MET A 162 10.59 3.45 5.67
C MET A 162 9.35 2.71 5.17
N SER A 163 8.99 2.94 3.90
CA SER A 163 7.70 2.54 3.34
C SER A 163 7.82 1.62 2.14
N GLY A 164 8.98 1.55 1.47
CA GLY A 164 9.13 0.73 0.27
C GLY A 164 10.56 0.66 -0.28
N LEU A 165 10.76 -0.27 -1.21
CA LEU A 165 11.90 -0.33 -2.11
C LEU A 165 11.42 -0.30 -3.56
N HIS A 166 11.90 0.64 -4.35
CA HIS A 166 11.48 0.81 -5.75
C HIS A 166 12.67 1.16 -6.63
N MET A 167 12.91 0.37 -7.68
CA MET A 167 14.00 0.59 -8.66
C MET A 167 15.36 0.95 -8.04
N GLY A 168 15.78 0.21 -7.00
CA GLY A 168 17.05 0.45 -6.31
C GLY A 168 17.08 1.68 -5.40
N LYS A 169 15.91 2.26 -5.09
CA LYS A 169 15.73 3.38 -4.16
C LYS A 169 14.98 2.93 -2.91
N ILE A 170 15.39 3.46 -1.78
CA ILE A 170 14.72 3.35 -0.49
C ILE A 170 13.72 4.49 -0.39
N ILE A 171 12.46 4.15 -0.17
CA ILE A 171 11.36 5.11 -0.11
C ILE A 171 11.01 5.35 1.36
N TYR A 172 11.15 6.60 1.78
CA TYR A 172 10.65 7.07 3.06
C TYR A 172 9.42 7.93 2.83
N THR A 173 8.44 7.83 3.72
CA THR A 173 7.29 8.73 3.73
C THR A 173 7.26 9.58 4.98
N THR A 174 6.67 10.77 4.85
CA THR A 174 6.36 11.66 5.97
C THR A 174 5.07 12.39 5.70
N THR A 175 4.31 12.60 6.75
CA THR A 175 3.17 13.51 6.72
C THR A 175 3.67 14.93 6.96
N LYS A 176 3.08 15.90 6.29
CA LYS A 176 3.30 17.33 6.55
C LYS A 176 2.11 17.89 7.33
N ASN A 177 2.39 18.68 8.36
CA ASN A 177 1.43 19.60 8.97
C ASN A 177 1.59 20.98 8.31
N SER A 178 1.42 21.07 7.00
CA SER A 178 1.54 22.33 6.26
C SER A 178 0.30 22.58 5.43
N ASP A 179 -0.06 23.84 5.21
CA ASP A 179 -1.24 24.26 4.43
C ASP A 179 -1.22 23.85 2.94
N SER A 180 -0.18 23.15 2.49
CA SER A 180 -0.03 22.64 1.12
C SER A 180 -0.47 21.19 1.02
N ARG A 181 -1.66 20.98 0.44
CA ARG A 181 -2.22 19.65 0.10
C ARG A 181 -1.44 18.89 -0.97
N GLN A 182 -0.55 19.56 -1.70
CA GLN A 182 0.17 18.92 -2.80
C GLN A 182 1.26 17.98 -2.26
N PRO A 183 1.31 16.73 -2.74
CA PRO A 183 2.41 15.83 -2.44
C PRO A 183 3.71 16.37 -3.05
N SER A 184 4.84 15.98 -2.48
CA SER A 184 6.15 16.43 -2.93
C SER A 184 7.18 15.35 -2.71
N VAL A 185 8.08 15.19 -3.67
CA VAL A 185 9.17 14.23 -3.59
C VAL A 185 10.50 14.97 -3.56
N ARG A 186 11.47 14.43 -2.82
CA ARG A 186 12.84 14.93 -2.86
C ARG A 186 13.84 13.80 -2.68
N ARG A 187 15.03 14.00 -3.25
CA ARG A 187 16.18 13.12 -3.04
C ARG A 187 16.92 13.58 -1.78
N LEU A 188 17.17 12.66 -0.84
CA LEU A 188 18.06 12.92 0.29
C LEU A 188 19.48 12.41 0.05
N GLY A 189 19.62 11.38 -0.79
CA GLY A 189 20.87 10.78 -1.21
C GLY A 189 20.73 10.18 -2.60
N LYS A 190 21.77 9.46 -3.06
CA LYS A 190 21.75 8.69 -4.30
C LYS A 190 20.70 7.58 -4.25
N ASN A 191 20.50 6.95 -3.10
CA ASN A 191 19.63 5.80 -2.95
C ASN A 191 18.35 6.10 -2.17
N VAL A 192 18.15 7.32 -1.69
CA VAL A 192 17.03 7.63 -0.78
C VAL A 192 16.10 8.70 -1.36
N LEU A 193 14.83 8.34 -1.49
CA LEU A 193 13.72 9.23 -1.82
C LEU A 193 12.85 9.48 -0.59
N VAL A 194 12.38 10.71 -0.44
CA VAL A 194 11.38 11.08 0.56
C VAL A 194 10.16 11.62 -0.15
N ILE A 195 9.02 10.96 0.08
CA ILE A 195 7.69 11.39 -0.35
C ILE A 195 7.02 12.05 0.85
N ASN A 196 6.56 13.28 0.65
CA ASN A 196 5.81 14.03 1.65
C ASN A 196 4.40 14.29 1.11
N TYR A 197 3.38 14.03 1.90
CA TYR A 197 1.98 14.31 1.58
C TYR A 197 1.27 14.82 2.84
N GLU A 198 0.08 15.37 2.66
CA GLU A 198 -0.82 15.73 3.74
C GLU A 198 -1.78 14.58 4.01
N LEU A 199 -2.15 14.38 5.27
CA LEU A 199 -3.27 13.50 5.61
C LEU A 199 -4.50 14.35 5.88
N PRO A 200 -5.70 13.94 5.43
CA PRO A 200 -6.93 14.58 5.86
C PRO A 200 -7.01 14.64 7.40
N PRO A 201 -7.59 15.69 8.00
CA PRO A 201 -7.74 15.79 9.44
C PRO A 201 -8.40 14.54 10.04
N GLY A 202 -7.81 13.98 11.10
CA GLY A 202 -8.29 12.75 11.74
C GLY A 202 -7.86 11.44 11.05
N THR A 203 -7.15 11.52 9.93
CA THR A 203 -6.55 10.35 9.28
C THR A 203 -5.18 10.05 9.88
N HIS A 204 -4.93 8.77 10.16
CA HIS A 204 -3.65 8.28 10.67
C HIS A 204 -3.00 7.22 9.78
N TYR A 205 -3.68 6.85 8.70
CA TYR A 205 -3.29 5.77 7.82
C TYR A 205 -2.94 6.30 6.43
N HIS A 206 -1.90 5.69 5.88
CA HIS A 206 -1.56 5.80 4.47
C HIS A 206 -1.07 4.43 4.03
N SER A 207 -1.25 4.15 2.76
CA SER A 207 -0.69 2.97 2.12
C SER A 207 0.18 3.38 0.97
N LEU A 208 1.27 2.64 0.76
CA LEU A 208 2.20 2.87 -0.32
C LEU A 208 2.41 1.54 -1.03
N HIS A 209 2.20 1.55 -2.34
CA HIS A 209 2.50 0.43 -3.21
C HIS A 209 3.63 0.83 -4.15
N THR A 210 4.71 0.07 -4.07
CA THR A 210 5.76 0.07 -5.08
C THR A 210 5.56 -1.19 -5.91
N PRO A 211 5.08 -1.09 -7.15
CA PRO A 211 5.21 -2.19 -8.09
C PRO A 211 6.68 -2.64 -8.16
N ASP A 212 6.86 -3.80 -8.76
CA ASP A 212 8.17 -4.35 -9.05
C ASP A 212 9.00 -3.42 -9.96
N SER A 213 10.18 -3.89 -10.38
CA SER A 213 11.10 -3.09 -11.19
C SER A 213 10.61 -2.76 -12.61
N SER A 214 9.42 -3.22 -13.01
CA SER A 214 8.87 -2.99 -14.35
C SER A 214 8.24 -1.61 -14.51
N SER A 215 7.69 -1.03 -13.46
CA SER A 215 6.95 0.24 -13.50
C SER A 215 7.72 1.38 -12.85
N PRO A 216 7.72 2.60 -13.41
CA PRO A 216 8.32 3.78 -12.78
C PRO A 216 7.41 4.42 -11.72
N PHE A 217 6.20 3.89 -11.50
CA PHE A 217 5.20 4.52 -10.66
C PHE A 217 5.27 4.06 -9.20
N ILE A 218 5.10 5.00 -8.27
CA ILE A 218 4.82 4.71 -6.86
C ILE A 218 3.44 5.27 -6.53
N TYR A 219 2.57 4.42 -6.01
CA TYR A 219 1.21 4.79 -5.63
C TYR A 219 1.13 5.00 -4.13
N VAL A 220 0.50 6.09 -3.71
CA VAL A 220 0.29 6.43 -2.30
C VAL A 220 -1.18 6.78 -2.08
N SER A 221 -1.83 6.06 -1.18
CA SER A 221 -3.21 6.33 -0.78
C SER A 221 -3.26 7.05 0.57
N THR A 222 -4.10 8.08 0.65
CA THR A 222 -4.42 8.82 1.89
C THR A 222 -5.93 8.83 2.14
N GLN A 223 -6.54 7.64 2.19
CA GLN A 223 -7.97 7.37 2.33
C GLN A 223 -8.86 7.84 1.18
N GLU A 224 -8.84 9.11 0.86
CA GLU A 224 -9.73 9.72 -0.14
C GLU A 224 -9.05 9.91 -1.51
N TYR A 225 -7.72 9.94 -1.52
CA TYR A 225 -6.93 10.29 -2.69
C TYR A 225 -5.88 9.22 -3.01
N LEU A 226 -5.60 9.06 -4.30
CA LEU A 226 -4.44 8.35 -4.82
C LEU A 226 -3.46 9.36 -5.43
N TYR A 227 -2.29 9.46 -4.82
CA TYR A 227 -1.15 10.16 -5.40
C TYR A 227 -0.29 9.17 -6.16
N THR A 228 0.14 9.55 -7.36
CA THR A 228 1.02 8.72 -8.18
C THR A 228 2.28 9.50 -8.53
N LEU A 229 3.43 9.01 -8.06
CA LEU A 229 4.74 9.57 -8.39
C LEU A 229 5.31 8.80 -9.58
N ASN A 230 5.64 9.50 -10.68
CA ASN A 230 6.50 8.96 -11.73
C ASN A 230 7.97 9.18 -11.33
N THR A 231 8.72 8.09 -11.12
CA THR A 231 10.11 8.18 -10.64
C THR A 231 11.14 8.50 -11.73
N ASP A 232 10.77 8.37 -13.01
CA ASP A 232 11.60 8.82 -14.12
C ASP A 232 11.61 10.34 -14.21
N THR A 233 10.44 10.97 -14.12
CA THR A 233 10.30 12.43 -14.18
C THR A 233 10.46 13.10 -12.81
N MET A 234 10.29 12.34 -11.72
CA MET A 234 10.19 12.83 -10.35
C MET A 234 9.00 13.77 -10.12
N GLU A 235 7.93 13.63 -10.91
CA GLU A 235 6.72 14.45 -10.84
C GLU A 235 5.52 13.62 -10.39
N PHE A 236 4.61 14.25 -9.65
CA PHE A 236 3.32 13.66 -9.36
C PHE A 236 2.38 13.86 -10.55
N LEU A 237 1.72 12.79 -10.95
CA LEU A 237 0.58 12.86 -11.86
C LEU A 237 -0.60 13.57 -11.17
N PRO A 238 -1.62 14.02 -11.93
CA PRO A 238 -2.85 14.57 -11.34
C PRO A 238 -3.40 13.64 -10.25
N THR A 239 -3.93 14.23 -9.18
CA THR A 239 -4.46 13.44 -8.06
C THR A 239 -5.76 12.75 -8.49
N LEU A 240 -5.91 11.48 -8.14
CA LEU A 240 -7.18 10.77 -8.34
C LEU A 240 -7.98 10.76 -7.04
N TYR A 241 -9.27 11.07 -7.13
CA TYR A 241 -10.19 11.07 -5.98
C TYR A 241 -11.07 9.82 -6.02
N PHE A 242 -11.06 9.02 -4.95
CA PHE A 242 -11.81 7.75 -4.89
C PHE A 242 -13.34 7.92 -4.86
N GLY A 243 -13.82 9.16 -4.73
CA GLY A 243 -15.24 9.46 -4.59
C GLY A 243 -15.71 9.59 -3.14
N GLN A 244 -16.89 10.16 -2.96
CA GLN A 244 -17.46 10.37 -1.63
C GLN A 244 -17.86 9.05 -0.97
N GLY A 245 -17.58 8.95 0.33
CA GLY A 245 -17.99 7.81 1.15
C GLY A 245 -17.10 6.58 1.02
N ILE A 246 -16.01 6.61 0.26
CA ILE A 246 -15.03 5.54 0.24
C ILE A 246 -13.78 6.02 1.00
N SER A 247 -13.29 5.18 1.92
CA SER A 247 -12.05 5.42 2.67
C SER A 247 -11.10 4.24 2.43
N VAL A 248 -10.08 4.45 1.60
CA VAL A 248 -9.09 3.43 1.25
C VAL A 248 -7.98 3.35 2.31
N GLU A 249 -7.85 2.19 2.94
CA GLU A 249 -6.87 1.98 4.01
C GLU A 249 -5.60 1.30 3.50
N SER A 250 -5.71 0.44 2.48
CA SER A 250 -4.56 -0.23 1.87
C SER A 250 -4.64 -0.37 0.36
N ILE A 251 -3.51 -0.25 -0.33
CA ILE A 251 -3.35 -0.66 -1.72
C ILE A 251 -2.82 -2.09 -1.71
N ALA A 252 -3.63 -3.04 -2.16
CA ALA A 252 -3.25 -4.45 -2.23
C ALA A 252 -2.23 -4.71 -3.35
N GLY A 253 -2.40 -4.05 -4.49
CA GLY A 253 -1.46 -4.06 -5.61
C GLY A 253 -2.03 -3.47 -6.89
N VAL A 254 -1.26 -3.55 -7.97
CA VAL A 254 -1.66 -3.15 -9.33
C VAL A 254 -1.32 -4.29 -10.28
N HIS A 255 -2.29 -4.77 -11.05
CA HIS A 255 -2.09 -5.82 -12.04
C HIS A 255 -2.84 -5.47 -13.34
N ASN A 256 -2.15 -5.53 -14.48
CA ASN A 256 -2.69 -5.18 -15.81
C ASN A 256 -3.43 -3.83 -15.84
N GLY A 257 -2.85 -2.81 -15.19
CA GLY A 257 -3.44 -1.48 -15.10
C GLY A 257 -4.65 -1.38 -14.18
N VAL A 258 -5.04 -2.44 -13.46
CA VAL A 258 -6.12 -2.39 -12.46
C VAL A 258 -5.49 -2.27 -11.08
N ILE A 259 -5.85 -1.22 -10.34
CA ILE A 259 -5.47 -1.08 -8.93
C ILE A 259 -6.48 -1.81 -8.05
N THR A 260 -5.99 -2.58 -7.09
CA THR A 260 -6.80 -3.27 -6.09
C THR A 260 -6.54 -2.65 -4.72
N VAL A 261 -7.60 -2.27 -4.02
CA VAL A 261 -7.50 -1.59 -2.72
C VAL A 261 -8.48 -2.17 -1.69
N SER A 262 -8.12 -2.14 -0.42
CA SER A 262 -9.04 -2.43 0.69
C SER A 262 -9.35 -1.16 1.47
N GLY A 263 -10.58 -1.07 1.97
CA GLY A 263 -11.06 0.11 2.67
C GLY A 263 -12.48 -0.05 3.19
N LYS A 264 -13.09 1.08 3.56
CA LYS A 264 -14.48 1.15 4.03
C LYS A 264 -15.35 1.88 3.04
N ASN A 265 -16.58 1.40 2.86
CA ASN A 265 -17.61 2.13 2.12
C ASN A 265 -18.36 3.15 3.01
N ALA A 266 -19.39 3.78 2.46
CA ALA A 266 -20.12 4.87 3.12
C ALA A 266 -20.83 4.42 4.41
N ASN A 267 -21.08 3.11 4.55
CA ASN A 267 -21.69 2.50 5.74
C ASN A 267 -20.63 2.04 6.76
N GLY A 268 -19.35 2.34 6.52
CA GLY A 268 -18.24 1.92 7.38
C GLY A 268 -17.88 0.43 7.29
N GLN A 269 -18.43 -0.31 6.31
CA GLN A 269 -18.17 -1.74 6.13
C GLN A 269 -16.86 -1.95 5.37
N TRP A 270 -16.05 -2.91 5.81
CA TRP A 270 -14.82 -3.29 5.11
C TRP A 270 -15.12 -3.99 3.78
N LYS A 271 -14.46 -3.51 2.73
CA LYS A 271 -14.66 -3.92 1.34
C LYS A 271 -13.33 -4.01 0.61
N LEU A 272 -13.31 -4.91 -0.37
CA LEU A 272 -12.29 -4.94 -1.42
C LEU A 272 -12.84 -4.19 -2.62
N PHE A 273 -12.05 -3.30 -3.20
CA PHE A 273 -12.41 -2.54 -4.39
C PHE A 273 -11.35 -2.68 -5.48
N CYS A 274 -11.74 -2.41 -6.72
CA CYS A 274 -10.82 -2.20 -7.82
C CYS A 274 -11.26 -1.08 -8.75
N ALA A 275 -10.31 -0.58 -9.54
CA ALA A 275 -10.58 0.32 -10.66
C ALA A 275 -9.48 0.21 -11.72
N GLU A 276 -9.85 0.42 -12.99
CA GLU A 276 -8.88 0.56 -14.06
C GLU A 276 -8.19 1.92 -13.95
N LEU A 277 -6.85 1.91 -13.86
CA LEU A 277 -6.04 3.12 -13.83
C LEU A 277 -6.16 3.88 -15.16
N PRO A 278 -6.26 5.22 -15.11
CA PRO A 278 -6.29 6.05 -16.30
C PRO A 278 -5.00 5.91 -17.14
N ASP A 279 -5.09 6.27 -18.41
CA ASP A 279 -3.91 6.32 -19.28
C ASP A 279 -2.85 7.26 -18.70
N GLY A 280 -1.58 6.84 -18.76
CA GLY A 280 -0.46 7.54 -18.15
C GLY A 280 -0.20 7.19 -16.68
N TYR A 281 -1.12 6.48 -16.00
CA TYR A 281 -0.91 5.93 -14.65
C TYR A 281 -0.51 4.45 -14.67
N LYS A 282 -0.48 3.84 -15.85
CA LYS A 282 -0.09 2.46 -16.12
C LYS A 282 1.02 2.45 -17.17
N LEU A 283 1.83 1.39 -17.19
CA LEU A 283 2.78 1.18 -18.27
C LEU A 283 2.02 1.15 -19.61
N ALA A 284 2.61 1.73 -20.66
CA ALA A 284 2.01 1.73 -21.99
C ALA A 284 2.00 0.30 -22.53
N ASP A 285 0.88 -0.37 -22.31
CA ASP A 285 0.41 -1.67 -22.81
C ASP A 285 1.51 -2.63 -23.32
N ASP A 286 1.88 -3.59 -22.46
CA ASP A 286 2.33 -4.90 -22.93
C ASP A 286 1.15 -5.52 -23.67
N SER A 287 1.10 -5.28 -24.98
CA SER A 287 0.14 -5.80 -25.96
C SER A 287 0.12 -7.34 -26.10
N LEU A 288 0.33 -8.06 -24.99
CA LEU A 288 0.48 -9.50 -24.90
C LEU A 288 -0.34 -10.20 -23.81
N ILE A 289 -1.06 -9.51 -22.93
CA ILE A 289 -1.88 -10.23 -21.92
C ILE A 289 -3.34 -10.26 -22.34
N ALA A 290 -3.66 -11.30 -23.12
CA ALA A 290 -5.01 -11.68 -23.50
C ALA A 290 -5.93 -11.78 -22.27
N ALA A 291 -7.06 -11.09 -22.37
CA ALA A 291 -8.32 -11.27 -21.65
C ALA A 291 -8.34 -12.40 -20.59
N PHE A 292 -8.07 -12.04 -19.33
CA PHE A 292 -8.80 -12.66 -18.22
C PHE A 292 -10.14 -11.92 -18.12
N GLN A 293 -11.09 -12.30 -18.97
CA GLN A 293 -12.49 -12.18 -18.56
C GLN A 293 -12.67 -13.16 -17.41
N CYS A 294 -12.90 -12.61 -16.22
CA CYS A 294 -13.32 -13.38 -15.06
C CYS A 294 -14.75 -13.86 -15.33
N ASP A 295 -14.91 -14.92 -16.13
CA ASP A 295 -16.16 -15.69 -16.28
C ASP A 295 -16.38 -16.59 -15.06
N CYS A 296 -16.20 -16.03 -13.88
CA CYS A 296 -16.48 -16.64 -12.58
C CYS A 296 -17.19 -15.61 -11.69
N MET A 297 -18.42 -15.26 -12.07
CA MET A 297 -19.49 -14.89 -11.14
C MET A 297 -20.55 -15.99 -11.16
#